data_AF-A0A0N5BDA6-F1
#
_entry.id   AF-A0A0N5BDA6-F1
#
_cell.length_a   1.000
_cell.length_b   1.000
_cell.length_c   1.000
_cell.angle_alpha   90.00
_cell.angle_beta   90.00
_cell.angle_gamma   90.00
#
_symmetry.space_group_name_H-M   'P 1'
#
loop_
_entity.id
_entity.type
_entity.pdbx_description
1 polymer ?
#
loop_
_entity_poly.entity_id
_entity_poly.type
_entity_poly.pdbx_seq_one_letter_code
_entity_poly.pdbx_strand_id
1 'polypeptide(L)'
;MHFKVIVTLLLFTIHAAIEARFRLFRSKAFSVAIKGKLTCPHHRKGFALVMISFNKKPEVDKHPVAKHYAKFDLSFYLSKMFEYRRGYPREYNLKN
;
A
#
# COMPACT_ATOMS: atom_id res chain seq x y z
N MET A 1 -0.68 -11.84 51.24
CA MET A 1 0.29 -11.25 50.28
C MET A 1 0.39 -12.00 48.96
N HIS A 2 0.36 -13.34 48.94
CA HIS A 2 0.53 -14.15 47.72
C HIS A 2 -0.52 -13.93 46.61
N PHE A 3 -1.78 -13.69 46.96
CA PHE A 3 -2.85 -13.48 45.96
C PHE A 3 -2.60 -12.26 45.06
N LYS A 4 -2.15 -11.13 45.63
CA LYS A 4 -1.80 -9.93 44.85
C LYS A 4 -0.64 -10.20 43.90
N VAL A 5 0.36 -10.97 44.34
CA VAL A 5 1.52 -11.32 43.51
C VAL A 5 1.12 -12.18 42.30
N ILE A 6 0.23 -13.16 42.53
CA ILE A 6 -0.26 -14.05 41.46
C ILE A 6 -1.07 -13.26 40.42
N VAL A 7 -1.96 -12.37 40.86
CA VAL A 7 -2.78 -11.55 39.96
C VAL A 7 -1.91 -10.61 39.10
N THR A 8 -0.88 -9.99 39.69
CA THR A 8 0.02 -9.10 38.94
C THR A 8 0.83 -9.85 37.88
N LEU A 9 1.33 -11.05 38.19
CA LEU A 9 2.03 -11.92 37.24
C LEU A 9 1.12 -12.34 36.07
N LEU A 10 -0.15 -12.65 36.36
CA LEU A 10 -1.12 -13.02 35.33
C LEU A 10 -1.42 -11.84 34.39
N LEU A 11 -1.62 -10.64 34.94
CA LEU A 11 -1.85 -9.44 34.13
C LEU A 11 -0.64 -9.10 33.24
N PHE A 12 0.57 -9.25 33.77
CA PHE A 12 1.79 -8.98 33.01
C PHE A 12 1.98 -9.96 31.84
N THR A 13 1.69 -11.24 32.05
CA THR A 13 1.78 -12.27 30.99
C THR A 13 0.71 -12.09 29.91
N ILE A 14 -0.53 -11.74 30.29
CA ILE A 14 -1.59 -11.41 29.34
C ILE A 14 -1.19 -10.17 28.52
N HIS A 15 -0.68 -9.13 29.16
CA HIS A 15 -0.24 -7.91 28.47
C HIS A 15 0.89 -8.19 27.48
N ALA A 16 1.91 -8.94 27.89
CA ALA A 16 3.02 -9.33 27.03
C ALA A 16 2.57 -10.20 25.84
N ALA A 17 1.61 -11.12 26.05
CA ALA A 17 1.06 -11.95 24.98
C ALA A 17 0.25 -11.12 23.97
N ILE A 18 -0.55 -10.15 24.45
CA ILE A 18 -1.29 -9.22 23.58
C ILE A 18 -0.32 -8.36 22.78
N GLU A 19 0.71 -7.82 23.42
CA GLU A 19 1.70 -6.95 22.76
C GLU A 19 2.51 -7.72 21.71
N ALA A 20 2.92 -8.97 22.00
CA ALA A 20 3.60 -9.84 21.05
C ALA A 20 2.71 -10.16 19.83
N ARG A 21 1.42 -10.40 20.05
CA ARG A 21 0.44 -10.61 18.99
C ARG A 21 0.27 -9.35 18.14
N PHE A 22 0.15 -8.17 18.76
CA PHE A 22 0.08 -6.90 18.03
C PHE A 22 1.34 -6.61 17.20
N ARG A 23 2.53 -6.95 17.70
CA ARG A 23 3.79 -6.82 16.95
C ARG A 23 3.83 -7.77 15.73
N LEU A 24 3.28 -8.97 15.84
CA LEU A 24 3.22 -9.94 14.74
C LEU A 24 2.23 -9.56 13.63
N PHE A 25 1.16 -8.82 13.95
CA PHE A 25 0.11 -8.45 12.99
C PHE A 25 0.24 -7.02 12.43
N ARG A 26 1.33 -6.30 12.72
CA ARG A 26 1.53 -4.94 12.19
C ARG A 26 1.93 -4.99 10.71
N SER A 27 0.94 -5.18 9.84
CA SER A 27 1.09 -5.00 8.41
C SER A 27 1.55 -3.58 8.13
N LYS A 28 2.75 -3.41 7.56
CA LYS A 28 3.22 -2.09 7.12
C LYS A 28 2.45 -1.72 5.86
N ALA A 29 1.58 -0.72 5.96
CA ALA A 29 0.95 -0.12 4.81
C ALA A 29 1.80 1.04 4.29
N PHE A 30 1.88 1.18 2.97
CA PHE A 30 2.55 2.30 2.31
C PHE A 30 1.78 2.69 1.06
N SER A 31 1.96 3.93 0.58
CA SER A 31 1.33 4.42 -0.62
C SER A 31 2.37 4.82 -1.66
N VAL A 32 2.11 4.50 -2.92
CA VAL A 32 2.86 5.06 -4.05
C VAL A 32 1.94 6.02 -4.80
N ALA A 33 2.47 7.18 -5.15
CA ALA A 33 1.75 8.18 -5.93
C ALA A 33 2.63 8.71 -7.06
N ILE A 34 2.02 8.89 -8.24
CA ILE A 34 2.60 9.53 -9.41
C ILE A 34 1.77 10.78 -9.67
N LYS A 35 2.43 11.95 -9.61
CA LYS A 35 1.86 13.23 -9.99
C LYS A 35 2.70 13.79 -11.13
N GLY A 36 2.05 14.28 -12.19
CA GLY A 36 2.78 14.84 -13.31
C GLY A 36 1.89 15.48 -14.36
N LYS A 37 2.52 15.84 -15.47
CA LYS A 37 1.87 16.36 -16.68
C LYS A 37 2.54 15.68 -17.87
N LEU A 38 1.74 15.12 -18.77
CA LEU A 38 2.25 14.51 -20.00
C LEU A 38 2.18 15.52 -21.13
N THR A 39 3.24 15.63 -21.90
CA THR A 39 3.31 16.48 -23.10
C THR A 39 3.67 15.59 -24.29
N CYS A 40 3.02 15.84 -25.43
CA CYS A 40 3.34 15.16 -26.69
C CYS A 40 3.48 16.21 -27.80
N PRO A 41 4.69 16.47 -28.32
CA PRO A 41 4.92 17.52 -29.31
C PRO A 41 4.12 17.30 -30.60
N HIS A 42 3.95 16.04 -31.02
CA HIS A 42 3.27 15.68 -32.27
C HIS A 42 1.75 15.57 -32.12
N HIS A 43 1.24 15.26 -30.92
CA HIS A 43 -0.18 15.09 -30.65
C HIS A 43 -0.60 15.78 -29.35
N ARG A 44 -0.91 17.08 -29.43
CA ARG A 44 -1.38 17.87 -28.27
C ARG A 44 -2.78 17.51 -27.80
N LYS A 45 -3.55 16.77 -28.59
CA LYS A 45 -4.91 16.31 -28.25
C LYS A 45 -4.88 14.78 -28.15
N GLY A 46 -5.15 14.25 -26.96
CA GLY A 46 -5.18 12.81 -26.73
C GLY A 46 -5.06 12.44 -25.25
N PHE A 47 -5.04 11.14 -25.02
CA PHE A 47 -4.86 10.54 -23.70
C PHE A 47 -3.71 9.53 -23.77
N ALA A 48 -2.98 9.40 -22.68
CA ALA A 48 -1.98 8.37 -22.48
C ALA A 48 -2.34 7.53 -21.27
N LEU A 49 -2.13 6.22 -21.37
CA LEU A 49 -2.35 5.29 -20.27
C LEU A 49 -1.14 5.34 -19.33
N VAL A 50 -1.38 5.74 -18.08
CA VAL A 50 -0.41 5.70 -16.99
C VAL A 50 -0.74 4.54 -16.08
N MET A 51 0.24 3.73 -15.73
CA MET A 51 0.07 2.52 -14.91
C MET A 51 1.09 2.45 -13.79
N ILE A 52 0.65 1.92 -12.64
CA ILE A 52 1.53 1.45 -11.57
C ILE A 52 1.51 -0.08 -11.64
N SER A 53 2.66 -0.69 -11.87
CA SER A 53 2.81 -2.13 -12.04
C SER A 53 3.96 -2.67 -11.19
N PHE A 54 3.86 -3.94 -10.81
CA PHE A 54 4.97 -4.68 -10.19
C PHE A 54 5.93 -5.28 -11.22
N ASN A 55 5.60 -5.19 -12.52
CA ASN A 55 6.47 -5.64 -13.59
C ASN A 55 7.79 -4.86 -13.56
N LYS A 56 8.90 -5.61 -13.59
CA LYS A 56 10.25 -5.04 -13.66
C LYS A 56 10.59 -4.49 -15.05
N LYS A 57 9.87 -4.93 -16.07
CA LYS A 57 10.08 -4.52 -17.47
C LYS A 57 9.10 -3.41 -17.84
N PRO A 58 9.52 -2.44 -18.67
CA PRO A 58 8.67 -1.35 -19.17
C PRO A 58 7.76 -1.86 -20.30
N GLU A 59 6.91 -2.84 -19.99
CA GLU A 59 5.94 -3.42 -20.91
C GLU A 59 4.52 -3.07 -20.45
N VAL A 60 3.57 -3.08 -21.38
CA VAL A 60 2.16 -2.86 -21.05
C VAL A 60 1.67 -4.03 -20.20
N ASP A 61 1.41 -3.75 -18.93
CA ASP A 61 0.86 -4.73 -18.00
C ASP A 61 -0.65 -4.90 -18.25
N LYS A 62 -1.09 -6.16 -18.37
CA LYS A 62 -2.52 -6.48 -18.51
C LYS A 62 -3.27 -6.32 -17.20
N HIS A 63 -2.57 -6.42 -16.06
CA HIS A 63 -3.15 -6.36 -14.72
C HIS A 63 -2.38 -5.38 -13.83
N PRO A 64 -2.32 -4.09 -14.21
CA PRO A 64 -1.64 -3.09 -13.41
C PRO A 64 -2.35 -2.91 -12.07
N VAL A 65 -1.59 -2.57 -11.04
CA VAL A 65 -2.12 -2.31 -9.69
C VAL A 65 -3.03 -1.08 -9.69
N ALA A 66 -2.69 -0.08 -10.51
CA ALA A 66 -3.51 1.09 -10.74
C ALA A 66 -3.29 1.59 -12.16
N LYS A 67 -4.35 2.16 -12.76
CA LYS A 67 -4.28 2.73 -14.10
C LYS A 67 -5.09 4.02 -14.19
N HIS A 68 -4.65 4.93 -15.04
CA HIS A 68 -5.32 6.20 -15.32
C HIS A 68 -5.06 6.65 -16.75
N TYR A 69 -6.08 7.20 -17.42
CA TYR A 69 -5.94 7.81 -18.74
C TYR A 69 -5.70 9.32 -18.58
N ALA A 70 -4.43 9.72 -18.60
CA ALA A 70 -4.02 11.11 -18.44
C ALA A 70 -4.15 11.85 -19.77
N LYS A 71 -4.84 13.00 -19.77
CA LYS A 71 -4.94 13.87 -20.95
C LYS A 71 -3.62 14.62 -21.17
N PHE A 72 -3.17 14.74 -22.42
CA PHE A 72 -2.03 15.58 -22.73
C PHE A 72 -2.28 17.04 -22.33
N ASP A 73 -1.20 17.70 -21.93
CA ASP A 73 -1.14 19.08 -21.45
C ASP A 73 -1.93 19.38 -20.16
N LEU A 74 -2.56 18.39 -19.54
CA LEU A 74 -3.18 18.49 -18.22
C LEU A 74 -2.39 17.74 -17.16
N SER A 75 -2.51 18.21 -15.92
CA SER A 75 -1.96 17.51 -14.77
C SER A 75 -2.78 16.27 -14.43
N PHE A 76 -2.11 15.22 -13.96
CA PHE A 76 -2.74 14.00 -13.48
C PHE A 76 -2.16 13.60 -12.12
N TYR A 77 -2.93 12.78 -11.40
CA TYR A 77 -2.54 12.17 -10.15
C TYR A 77 -3.03 10.72 -10.13
N LEU A 78 -2.14 9.79 -9.85
CA LEU A 78 -2.44 8.36 -9.72
C LEU A 78 -1.79 7.86 -8.43
N SER A 79 -2.58 7.29 -7.52
CA SER A 79 -2.06 6.71 -6.28
C SER A 79 -2.63 5.34 -5.99
N LYS A 80 -1.88 4.56 -5.23
CA LYS A 80 -2.32 3.27 -4.72
C LYS A 80 -1.69 2.97 -3.37
N MET A 81 -2.48 2.38 -2.49
CA MET A 81 -2.05 1.91 -1.18
C MET A 81 -1.76 0.41 -1.23
N PHE A 82 -0.70 0.01 -0.55
CA PHE A 82 -0.18 -1.34 -0.50
C PHE A 82 -0.06 -1.80 0.94
N GLU A 83 -0.22 -3.10 1.15
CA GLU A 83 0.08 -3.78 2.40
C GLU A 83 1.29 -4.70 2.20
N TYR A 84 2.29 -4.62 3.08
CA TYR A 84 3.29 -5.69 3.15
C TYR A 84 2.73 -6.87 3.93
N ARG A 85 2.47 -7.99 3.24
CA ARG A 85 2.22 -9.30 3.86
C ARG A 85 3.35 -10.25 3.51
N ARG A 86 4.03 -10.79 4.53
CA ARG A 86 5.10 -11.81 4.39
C ARG A 86 6.21 -11.39 3.39
N GLY A 87 6.60 -10.12 3.40
CA GLY A 87 7.69 -9.60 2.56
C GLY A 87 7.31 -9.20 1.13
N TYR A 88 6.06 -9.40 0.71
CA TYR A 88 5.59 -8.99 -0.62
C TYR A 88 4.51 -7.90 -0.53
N PRO A 89 4.60 -6.83 -1.36
CA PRO A 89 3.55 -5.85 -1.45
C PRO A 89 2.32 -6.48 -2.10
N ARG A 90 1.17 -6.37 -1.43
CA ARG A 90 -0.14 -6.71 -1.97
C ARG A 90 -1.02 -5.49 -2.00
N GLU A 91 -2.02 -5.50 -2.87
CA GLU A 91 -3.05 -4.47 -2.89
C GLU A 91 -3.73 -4.40 -1.52
N TYR A 92 -3.77 -3.20 -0.93
CA TYR A 92 -4.48 -2.98 0.33
C TYR A 92 -5.99 -3.02 0.06
N ASN A 93 -6.68 -4.01 0.62
CA ASN A 93 -8.10 -4.20 0.41
C ASN A 93 -8.87 -3.52 1.57
N LEU A 94 -9.53 -2.40 1.30
CA LEU A 94 -10.33 -1.62 2.26
C LEU A 94 -11.66 -2.30 2.65
N LYS A 95 -11.81 -3.61 2.45
CA LYS A 95 -12.98 -4.36 2.92
C LYS A 95 -12.82 -4.68 4.40
N ASN A 96 -13.13 -3.69 5.25
CA ASN A 96 -13.60 -3.85 6.63
C ASN A 96 -14.21 -2.53 7.10
#